data_AF-A0A7U0RMC9-F1
#
_entry.id   AF-A0A7U0RMC9-F1
#
_cell.length_a   1.000
_cell.length_b   1.000
_cell.length_c   1.000
_cell.angle_alpha   90.00
_cell.angle_beta   90.00
_cell.angle_gamma   90.00
#
_symmetry.space_group_name_H-M   'P 1'
#
loop_
_entity.id
_entity.type
_entity.pdbx_description
1 polymer ?
#
loop_
_entity_poly.entity_id
_entity_poly.type
_entity_poly.pdbx_seq_one_letter_code
_entity_poly.pdbx_strand_id
1 'polypeptide(L)'
;MYMFDTNTVSQLFRRHPRLLRVMEKIPPSAVCISSITEAELLYGVAKRQSLALKATVAAFLDSVTVYAWDREAAHCYGTMRADMAKKGRVMGALDQLIAAHAQSRGATIVTNDKAFAMVPGLRVEDWT
;
A
#
# COMPACT_ATOMS: atom_id res chain seq x y z
N MET A 1 -7.67 10.07 -3.52
CA MET A 1 -7.39 9.06 -2.48
C MET A 1 -6.04 8.44 -2.77
N TYR A 2 -5.22 8.29 -1.74
CA TYR A 2 -3.85 7.78 -1.78
C TYR A 2 -3.79 6.48 -0.98
N MET A 3 -3.38 5.40 -1.62
CA MET A 3 -3.20 4.11 -0.97
C MET A 3 -1.72 3.92 -0.66
N PHE A 4 -1.37 3.73 0.61
CA PHE A 4 0.01 3.43 1.00
C PHE A 4 0.26 1.94 0.89
N ASP A 5 1.41 1.58 0.32
CA ASP A 5 1.95 0.23 0.40
C ASP A 5 2.69 0.00 1.74
N THR A 6 3.16 -1.22 1.94
CA THR A 6 3.84 -1.64 3.18
C THR A 6 5.17 -0.90 3.38
N ASN A 7 5.88 -0.57 2.30
CA ASN A 7 7.11 0.20 2.36
C ASN A 7 6.85 1.64 2.82
N THR A 8 5.83 2.30 2.27
CA THR A 8 5.45 3.67 2.65
C THR A 8 5.01 3.76 4.10
N VAL A 9 4.21 2.81 4.59
CA VAL A 9 3.85 2.76 6.02
C VAL A 9 5.10 2.56 6.89
N SER A 10 6.04 1.73 6.47
CA SER A 10 7.32 1.55 7.18
C SER A 10 8.12 2.85 7.26
N GLN A 11 8.14 3.64 6.18
CA GLN A 11 8.80 4.94 6.13
C GLN A 11 8.08 6.00 6.98
N LEU A 12 6.74 5.92 7.07
CA LEU A 12 5.96 6.75 7.98
C LEU A 12 6.34 6.48 9.44
N PHE A 13 6.47 5.22 9.84
CA PHE A 13 6.90 4.87 11.20
C PHE A 13 8.34 5.29 11.51
N ARG A 14 9.19 5.36 10.49
CA ARG A 14 10.54 5.95 10.59
C ARG A 14 10.54 7.49 10.52
N ARG A 15 9.37 8.12 10.46
CA ARG A 15 9.18 9.58 10.41
C ARG A 15 9.89 10.24 9.23
N HIS A 16 9.78 9.64 8.04
CA HIS A 16 10.45 10.16 6.84
C HIS A 16 10.03 11.63 6.56
N PRO A 17 10.97 12.59 6.50
CA PRO A 17 10.65 14.02 6.58
C PRO A 17 9.88 14.54 5.35
N ARG A 18 10.14 14.00 4.16
CA ARG A 18 9.37 14.35 2.96
C ARG A 18 7.94 13.82 3.03
N LEU A 19 7.76 12.59 3.52
CA LEU A 19 6.47 11.94 3.65
C LEU A 19 5.57 12.71 4.63
N LEU A 20 6.12 13.07 5.80
CA LEU A 20 5.42 13.88 6.80
C LEU A 20 5.01 15.25 6.24
N ARG A 21 5.91 15.96 5.52
CA ARG A 21 5.58 17.26 4.89
C ARG A 21 4.50 17.18 3.83
N VAL A 22 4.38 16.06 3.11
CA VAL A 22 3.28 15.87 2.15
C VAL A 22 1.99 15.56 2.89
N MET A 23 2.04 14.71 3.92
CA MET A 23 0.88 14.37 4.76
C MET A 23 0.30 15.59 5.48
N GLU A 24 1.12 16.56 5.87
CA GLU A 24 0.66 17.85 6.45
C GLU A 24 -0.19 18.68 5.47
N LYS A 25 -0.09 18.43 4.16
CA LYS A 25 -0.77 19.21 3.11
C LYS A 25 -2.06 18.56 2.60
N ILE A 26 -2.38 17.36 3.08
CA ILE A 26 -3.57 16.62 2.65
C ILE A 26 -4.41 16.24 3.88
N PRO A 27 -5.74 16.11 3.74
CA PRO A 27 -6.55 15.64 4.85
C PRO A 27 -6.21 14.18 5.19
N PRO A 28 -6.18 13.78 6.47
CA PRO A 28 -5.91 12.38 6.86
C PRO A 28 -6.85 11.37 6.19
N SER A 29 -8.10 11.76 5.95
CA SER A 29 -9.10 10.96 5.23
C SER A 29 -8.78 10.69 3.76
N ALA A 30 -7.81 11.40 3.16
CA ALA A 30 -7.34 11.11 1.82
C ALA A 30 -6.42 9.88 1.75
N VAL A 31 -5.92 9.40 2.89
CA VAL A 31 -4.97 8.27 2.99
C VAL A 31 -5.69 7.00 3.42
N CYS A 32 -5.38 5.89 2.76
CA CYS A 32 -5.87 4.57 3.09
C CYS A 32 -4.79 3.50 2.90
N ILE A 33 -5.08 2.27 3.36
CA ILE A 33 -4.29 1.08 3.03
C ILE A 33 -5.18 -0.04 2.52
N SER A 34 -4.58 -1.00 1.81
CA SER A 34 -5.20 -2.28 1.50
C SER A 34 -5.19 -3.18 2.75
N SER A 35 -6.20 -4.03 2.92
CA SER A 35 -6.17 -5.10 3.93
C SER A 35 -4.98 -6.07 3.75
N ILE A 36 -4.39 -6.11 2.55
CA ILE A 36 -3.15 -6.85 2.28
C ILE A 36 -1.95 -6.20 3.01
N THR A 37 -1.85 -4.87 2.96
CA THR A 37 -0.83 -4.11 3.70
C THR A 37 -1.06 -4.23 5.21
N GLU A 38 -2.31 -4.20 5.67
CA GLU A 38 -2.64 -4.49 7.08
C GLU A 38 -2.11 -5.87 7.50
N ALA A 39 -2.34 -6.91 6.69
CA ALA A 39 -1.84 -8.26 6.97
C ALA A 39 -0.31 -8.30 7.08
N GLU A 40 0.41 -7.60 6.21
CA GLU A 40 1.88 -7.51 6.29
C GLU A 40 2.37 -6.79 7.55
N LEU A 41 1.68 -5.72 7.99
CA LEU A 41 1.99 -5.01 9.23
C LEU A 41 1.79 -5.92 10.45
N LEU A 42 0.66 -6.63 10.50
CA LEU A 42 0.35 -7.57 11.59
C LEU A 42 1.33 -8.75 11.63
N TYR A 43 1.73 -9.27 10.46
CA TYR A 43 2.81 -10.26 10.37
C TYR A 43 4.12 -9.71 10.93
N GLY A 44 4.48 -8.46 10.61
CA GLY A 44 5.66 -7.79 11.14
C GLY A 44 5.65 -7.68 12.67
N VAL A 45 4.49 -7.35 13.25
CA VAL A 45 4.28 -7.33 14.71
C VAL A 45 4.48 -8.71 15.32
N ALA A 46 3.83 -9.73 14.76
CA ALA A 46 3.92 -11.11 15.24
C ALA A 46 5.35 -11.67 15.18
N LYS A 47 6.09 -11.34 14.12
CA LYS A 47 7.47 -11.79 13.90
C LYS A 47 8.46 -11.14 14.87
N ARG A 48 8.34 -9.84 15.14
CA ARG A 48 9.33 -9.08 15.93
C ARG A 48 9.04 -9.05 17.43
N GLN A 49 7.80 -9.34 17.85
CA GLN A 49 7.37 -9.36 19.26
C GLN A 49 7.74 -8.09 20.07
N SER A 50 7.85 -6.94 19.40
CA SER A 50 8.19 -5.66 20.03
C SER A 50 6.92 -4.93 20.50
N LEU A 51 6.86 -4.59 21.80
CA LEU A 51 5.75 -3.83 22.37
C LEU A 51 5.60 -2.45 21.72
N ALA A 52 6.72 -1.78 21.43
CA ALA A 52 6.73 -0.48 20.76
C ALA A 52 6.14 -0.59 19.35
N LEU A 53 6.57 -1.57 18.56
CA LEU A 53 6.04 -1.78 17.21
C LEU A 53 4.54 -2.12 17.26
N LYS A 54 4.13 -2.97 18.20
CA LYS A 54 2.72 -3.34 18.39
C LYS A 54 1.86 -2.10 18.66
N ALA A 55 2.30 -1.22 19.56
CA ALA A 55 1.60 0.01 19.88
C ALA A 55 1.52 0.96 18.68
N THR A 56 2.62 1.14 17.94
CA THR A 56 2.65 1.98 16.73
C THR A 56 1.72 1.46 15.64
N VAL A 57 1.73 0.16 15.36
CA VAL A 57 0.86 -0.44 14.34
C VAL A 57 -0.61 -0.36 14.75
N ALA A 58 -0.94 -0.64 16.02
CA ALA A 58 -2.32 -0.51 16.50
C ALA A 58 -2.85 0.92 16.36
N ALA A 59 -2.10 1.92 16.82
CA ALA A 59 -2.50 3.32 16.70
C ALA A 59 -2.65 3.77 15.24
N PHE A 60 -1.80 3.26 14.34
CA PHE A 60 -1.93 3.53 12.90
C PHE A 60 -3.20 2.91 12.32
N LEU A 61 -3.47 1.62 12.59
CA LEU A 61 -4.65 0.93 12.09
C LEU A 61 -5.96 1.53 12.63
N ASP A 62 -5.96 2.04 13.86
CA ASP A 62 -7.12 2.74 14.44
C ASP A 62 -7.42 4.09 13.77
N SER A 63 -6.45 4.68 13.06
CA SER A 63 -6.57 6.03 12.47
C SER A 63 -6.68 6.04 10.95
N VAL A 64 -6.20 4.99 10.26
CA VAL A 64 -6.21 4.91 8.80
C VAL A 64 -7.45 4.16 8.30
N THR A 65 -7.97 4.54 7.13
CA THR A 65 -8.99 3.74 6.46
C THR A 65 -8.36 2.49 5.86
N VAL A 66 -8.83 1.31 6.27
CA VAL A 66 -8.45 0.02 5.67
C VAL A 66 -9.56 -0.44 4.73
N TYR A 67 -9.23 -0.68 3.46
CA TYR A 67 -10.16 -1.26 2.51
C TYR A 67 -10.01 -2.78 2.46
N ALA A 68 -11.14 -3.49 2.57
CA ALA A 68 -11.19 -4.93 2.44
C ALA A 68 -10.97 -5.36 0.98
N TRP A 69 -10.26 -6.48 0.78
CA TRP A 69 -10.14 -7.11 -0.53
C TRP A 69 -11.49 -7.62 -1.02
N ASP A 70 -12.04 -6.99 -2.05
CA ASP A 70 -13.37 -7.28 -2.57
C ASP A 70 -13.34 -7.94 -3.97
N ARG A 71 -14.54 -8.13 -4.54
CA ARG A 71 -14.70 -8.73 -5.87
C ARG A 71 -14.13 -7.85 -6.98
N GLU A 72 -14.22 -6.52 -6.86
CA GLU A 72 -13.70 -5.60 -7.87
C GLU A 72 -12.16 -5.64 -7.89
N ALA A 73 -11.52 -5.67 -6.72
CA ALA A 73 -10.08 -5.89 -6.59
C ALA A 73 -9.66 -7.23 -7.22
N ALA A 74 -10.42 -8.31 -6.97
CA ALA A 74 -10.15 -9.63 -7.55
C ALA A 74 -10.24 -9.65 -9.09
N HIS A 75 -11.26 -8.99 -9.67
CA HIS A 75 -11.38 -8.86 -11.12
C HIS A 75 -10.23 -8.04 -11.72
N CYS A 76 -9.90 -6.90 -11.10
CA CYS A 76 -8.79 -6.06 -11.54
C CYS A 76 -7.46 -6.84 -11.51
N TYR A 77 -7.23 -7.61 -10.45
CA TYR A 77 -6.05 -8.46 -10.30
C TYR A 77 -5.91 -9.48 -11.42
N GLY A 78 -7.00 -10.19 -11.77
CA GLY A 78 -6.96 -11.23 -12.80
C GLY A 78 -6.46 -10.70 -14.14
N THR A 79 -7.05 -9.59 -14.61
CA THR A 79 -6.65 -8.93 -15.86
C THR A 79 -5.24 -8.35 -15.75
N MET A 80 -4.96 -7.59 -14.68
CA MET A 80 -3.66 -6.95 -14.46
C MET A 80 -2.52 -7.97 -14.44
N ARG A 81 -2.66 -9.07 -13.69
CA ARG A 81 -1.65 -10.12 -13.57
C ARG A 81 -1.41 -10.83 -14.90
N ALA A 82 -2.47 -11.15 -15.64
CA ALA A 82 -2.34 -11.78 -16.96
C ALA A 82 -1.56 -10.89 -17.93
N ASP A 83 -1.84 -9.59 -17.95
CA ASP A 83 -1.15 -8.63 -18.82
C ASP A 83 0.31 -8.41 -18.41
N MET A 84 0.60 -8.37 -17.11
CA MET A 84 1.97 -8.30 -16.59
C MET A 84 2.77 -9.53 -16.97
N ALA A 85 2.18 -10.73 -16.83
CA ALA A 85 2.81 -12.00 -17.19
C ALA A 85 3.10 -12.08 -18.69
N LYS A 86 2.16 -11.69 -19.56
CA LYS A 86 2.37 -11.62 -21.02
C LYS A 86 3.54 -10.70 -21.40
N LYS A 87 3.79 -9.65 -20.62
CA LYS A 87 4.88 -8.68 -20.84
C LYS A 87 6.19 -9.06 -20.14
N GLY A 88 6.26 -10.24 -19.51
CA GLY A 88 7.45 -10.69 -18.78
C GLY A 88 7.80 -9.83 -17.55
N ARG A 89 6.83 -9.10 -16.99
CA ARG A 89 7.05 -8.22 -15.84
C ARG A 89 6.92 -8.98 -14.54
N VAL A 90 7.96 -8.93 -13.71
CA VAL A 90 8.01 -9.62 -12.40
C VAL A 90 7.76 -8.61 -11.29
N MET A 91 6.85 -8.94 -10.38
CA MET A 91 6.49 -8.16 -9.19
C MET A 91 6.11 -9.13 -8.07
N GLY A 92 6.35 -8.78 -6.81
CA GLY A 92 5.96 -9.58 -5.65
C GLY A 92 4.46 -9.91 -5.63
N ALA A 93 4.09 -11.10 -5.13
CA ALA A 93 2.69 -11.54 -5.18
C ALA A 93 1.76 -10.62 -4.37
N LEU A 94 2.20 -10.16 -3.20
CA LEU A 94 1.44 -9.21 -2.37
C LEU A 94 1.40 -7.81 -3.00
N ASP A 95 2.51 -7.35 -3.59
CA ASP A 95 2.56 -6.08 -4.32
C ASP A 95 1.59 -6.08 -5.51
N GLN A 96 1.47 -7.20 -6.22
CA GLN A 96 0.48 -7.35 -7.30
C GLN A 96 -0.95 -7.21 -6.75
N LEU A 97 -1.24 -7.78 -5.57
CA LEU A 97 -2.55 -7.58 -4.95
C LEU A 97 -2.74 -6.11 -4.59
N ILE A 98 -1.80 -5.49 -3.87
CA ILE A 98 -1.88 -4.06 -3.48
C ILE A 98 -2.07 -3.16 -4.71
N ALA A 99 -1.32 -3.39 -5.78
CA ALA A 99 -1.42 -2.64 -7.04
C ALA A 99 -2.82 -2.79 -7.68
N ALA A 100 -3.33 -4.02 -7.77
CA ALA A 100 -4.66 -4.28 -8.29
C ALA A 100 -5.77 -3.65 -7.42
N HIS A 101 -5.59 -3.64 -6.10
CA HIS A 101 -6.54 -3.02 -5.18
C HIS A 101 -6.54 -1.49 -5.33
N ALA A 102 -5.37 -0.88 -5.44
CA ALA A 102 -5.27 0.56 -5.72
C ALA A 102 -5.93 0.91 -7.06
N GLN A 103 -5.68 0.09 -8.09
CA GLN A 103 -6.27 0.29 -9.41
C GLN A 103 -7.79 0.12 -9.42
N SER A 104 -8.35 -0.91 -8.77
CA SER A 104 -9.81 -1.12 -8.71
C SER A 104 -10.53 0.03 -8.03
N ARG A 105 -9.92 0.64 -7.01
CA ARG A 105 -10.47 1.79 -6.30
C ARG A 105 -10.18 3.13 -6.96
N GLY A 106 -9.50 3.14 -8.10
CA GLY A 106 -9.01 4.37 -8.73
C GLY A 106 -8.17 5.21 -7.77
N ALA A 107 -7.38 4.59 -6.90
CA ALA A 107 -6.46 5.26 -5.98
C ALA A 107 -5.10 5.53 -6.65
N THR A 108 -4.39 6.54 -6.16
CA THR A 108 -2.95 6.68 -6.45
C THR A 108 -2.18 5.86 -5.42
N ILE A 109 -1.36 4.90 -5.85
CA ILE A 109 -0.47 4.18 -4.93
C ILE A 109 0.70 5.09 -4.56
N VAL A 110 1.01 5.20 -3.27
CA VAL A 110 2.21 5.86 -2.78
C VAL A 110 3.20 4.78 -2.40
N THR A 111 4.37 4.78 -3.04
CA THR A 111 5.42 3.79 -2.86
C THR A 111 6.75 4.30 -3.43
N ASN A 112 7.85 3.82 -2.85
CA ASN A 112 9.19 4.01 -3.41
C ASN A 112 9.68 2.78 -4.20
N ASP A 113 8.84 1.74 -4.33
CA ASP A 113 9.14 0.58 -5.15
C ASP A 113 8.79 0.86 -6.62
N LYS A 114 9.85 0.92 -7.44
CA LYS A 114 9.76 1.16 -8.88
C LYS A 114 8.97 0.07 -9.61
N ALA A 115 8.78 -1.11 -9.02
CA ALA A 115 7.99 -2.17 -9.61
C ALA A 115 6.53 -1.73 -9.89
N PHE A 116 5.95 -0.87 -9.05
CA PHE A 116 4.58 -0.38 -9.23
C PHE A 116 4.38 0.43 -10.50
N ALA A 117 5.42 1.13 -10.98
CA ALA A 117 5.38 1.86 -12.24
C ALA A 117 5.25 0.93 -13.47
N MET A 118 5.50 -0.37 -13.30
CA MET A 118 5.30 -1.36 -14.36
C MET A 118 3.82 -1.72 -14.53
N VAL A 119 2.92 -1.35 -13.62
CA VAL A 119 1.50 -1.73 -13.71
C VAL A 119 0.76 -0.77 -14.66
N PRO A 120 0.20 -1.26 -15.79
CA PRO A 120 -0.48 -0.39 -16.74
C PRO A 120 -1.70 0.31 -16.12
N GLY A 121 -1.76 1.64 -16.25
CA GLY A 121 -2.90 2.44 -15.77
C GLY A 121 -2.90 2.73 -14.26
N LEU A 122 -1.92 2.22 -13.51
CA LEU A 122 -1.77 2.55 -12.09
C LEU A 122 -1.11 3.93 -11.95
N ARG A 123 -1.71 4.81 -11.13
CA ARG A 123 -1.08 6.08 -10.76
C ARG A 123 -0.17 5.85 -9.56
N VAL A 124 1.09 6.26 -9.68
CA VAL A 124 2.15 6.03 -8.70
C VAL A 124 2.76 7.36 -8.29
N GLU A 125 2.93 7.58 -6.99
CA GLU A 125 3.70 8.71 -6.44
C GLU A 125 4.74 8.21 -5.44
N ASP A 126 5.88 8.89 -5.39
CA ASP A 126 6.92 8.68 -4.37
C ASP A 126 7.03 9.92 -3.48
N TRP A 127 6.71 9.73 -2.20
CA TRP A 127 6.74 10.77 -1.17
C TRP A 127 7.97 10.64 -0.25
N THR A 128 8.91 9.75 -0.59
CA THR A 128 10.17 9.56 0.12
C THR A 128 11.36 10.14 -0.63
#